data_AF-L0K2G9-F1
#
_entry.id   AF-L0K2G9-F1
#
_cell.length_a   1.000
_cell.length_b   1.000
_cell.length_c   1.000
_cell.angle_alpha   90.00
_cell.angle_beta   90.00
_cell.angle_gamma   90.00
#
_symmetry.space_group_name_H-M   'P 1'
#
loop_
_entity.id
_entity.type
_entity.pdbx_description
1 polymer ?
#
loop_
_entity_poly.entity_id
_entity_poly.type
_entity_poly.pdbx_seq_one_letter_code
_entity_poly.pdbx_strand_id
1 'polypeptide(L)'
;MERYDLVYQLYDEYDTKTLREYQEFVDVFPAVDSRVALEHWQEANDELGDRKDEIRSAFAAGETFAEIAARATRDQAFTALDLEAKYGRGVNVLVLDVDETLRSAGSTDNEIPRETLHVLTEFHEAGVPIVICTGQTLENVKGFAIQGLGSEIVHSGELSIVYEAGTGVFTPGHGADTKQLLYEELDEEIRTVFDDLRARVLPEAPDSLRRGCHLQGNEFNVTMKPNYETGSADAREIIDDALVYLIDLLADAVGEAIGSEIGADDCRELTRAFYADQDPEIRTVLEAEGAYPDRDREAIPDALADVLERIDVAYYEADAAEIGSLELNKVVGVERALDVLGVEDPFALVMGDSKSDRRVMEWVEDRDAGIAAAPEHASQDTLEHVLRTDELVFDRGKSVDVLRTAYALNRLARLG
;
A
#
# COMPACT_ATOMS: atom_id res chain seq x y z
N MET A 1 -35.60 -7.58 -19.14
CA MET A 1 -34.62 -8.64 -18.89
C MET A 1 -33.71 -8.08 -17.80
N GLU A 2 -33.59 -8.77 -16.68
CA GLU A 2 -32.76 -8.27 -15.58
C GLU A 2 -31.29 -8.34 -16.00
N ARG A 3 -30.41 -7.48 -15.45
CA ARG A 3 -28.99 -7.43 -15.84
C ARG A 3 -28.29 -8.78 -15.66
N TYR A 4 -28.69 -9.55 -14.64
CA TYR A 4 -28.22 -10.92 -14.40
C TYR A 4 -28.54 -11.86 -15.56
N ASP A 5 -29.73 -11.79 -16.14
CA ASP A 5 -30.12 -12.63 -17.29
C ASP A 5 -29.23 -12.33 -18.51
N LEU A 6 -28.90 -11.05 -18.73
CA LEU A 6 -28.05 -10.63 -19.86
C LEU A 6 -26.60 -11.11 -19.68
N VAL A 7 -26.03 -11.00 -18.49
CA VAL A 7 -24.69 -11.55 -18.20
C VAL A 7 -24.69 -13.08 -18.26
N TYR A 8 -25.75 -13.73 -17.77
CA TYR A 8 -25.90 -15.17 -17.93
C TYR A 8 -25.90 -15.58 -19.41
N GLN A 9 -26.73 -14.91 -20.23
CA GLN A 9 -26.80 -15.16 -21.67
C GLN A 9 -25.44 -14.95 -22.35
N LEU A 10 -24.72 -13.87 -22.00
CA LEU A 10 -23.41 -13.56 -22.54
C LEU A 10 -22.40 -14.71 -22.35
N TYR A 11 -22.28 -15.23 -21.13
CA TYR A 11 -21.32 -16.28 -20.83
C TYR A 11 -21.78 -17.69 -21.21
N ASP A 12 -23.07 -17.91 -21.46
CA ASP A 12 -23.65 -19.20 -21.89
C ASP A 12 -23.65 -19.36 -23.42
N GLU A 13 -23.98 -18.30 -24.16
CA GLU A 13 -24.14 -18.35 -25.61
C GLU A 13 -22.84 -18.07 -26.39
N TYR A 14 -21.89 -17.34 -25.79
CA TYR A 14 -20.65 -16.92 -26.47
C TYR A 14 -19.41 -17.60 -25.88
N ASP A 15 -18.44 -17.90 -26.75
CA ASP A 15 -17.12 -18.40 -26.36
C ASP A 15 -16.23 -17.26 -25.81
N THR A 16 -16.63 -16.78 -24.64
CA THR A 16 -15.95 -15.70 -23.91
C THR A 16 -14.56 -16.12 -23.45
N LYS A 17 -14.29 -17.43 -23.28
CA LYS A 17 -12.95 -17.90 -22.90
C LYS A 17 -11.94 -17.59 -24.00
N THR A 18 -12.21 -18.02 -25.23
CA THR A 18 -11.30 -17.75 -26.35
C THR A 18 -11.26 -16.26 -26.70
N LEU A 19 -12.37 -15.53 -26.55
CA LEU A 19 -12.37 -14.07 -26.67
C LEU A 19 -11.35 -13.41 -25.72
N ARG A 20 -11.32 -13.80 -24.44
CA ARG A 20 -10.33 -13.28 -23.47
C ARG A 20 -8.91 -13.68 -23.82
N GLU A 21 -8.69 -14.92 -24.28
CA GLU A 21 -7.35 -15.37 -24.69
C GLU A 21 -6.80 -14.51 -25.83
N TYR A 22 -7.64 -14.11 -26.80
CA TYR A 22 -7.26 -13.15 -27.83
C TYR A 22 -7.00 -11.75 -27.28
N GLN A 23 -7.88 -11.24 -26.39
CA GLN A 23 -7.71 -9.94 -25.76
C GLN A 23 -6.37 -9.85 -25.02
N GLU A 24 -6.09 -10.80 -24.14
CA GLU A 24 -4.86 -10.86 -23.35
C GLU A 24 -3.62 -10.94 -24.25
N PHE A 25 -3.69 -11.73 -25.32
CA PHE A 25 -2.60 -11.80 -26.29
C PHE A 25 -2.35 -10.44 -26.97
N VAL A 26 -3.41 -9.77 -27.44
CA VAL A 26 -3.31 -8.48 -28.13
C VAL A 26 -2.76 -7.40 -27.21
N ASP A 27 -3.22 -7.36 -25.95
CA ASP A 27 -2.89 -6.35 -24.95
C ASP A 27 -1.45 -6.43 -24.44
N VAL A 28 -0.94 -7.64 -24.26
CA VAL A 28 0.39 -7.88 -23.68
C VAL A 28 1.46 -8.09 -24.76
N PHE A 29 1.05 -8.14 -26.04
CA PHE A 29 1.99 -8.38 -27.13
C PHE A 29 3.07 -7.30 -27.20
N PRO A 30 4.36 -7.68 -27.07
CA PRO A 30 5.42 -6.68 -27.12
C PRO A 30 5.57 -6.10 -28.53
N ALA A 31 6.00 -4.84 -28.60
CA ALA A 31 6.44 -4.24 -29.86
C ALA A 31 7.65 -5.03 -30.39
N VAL A 32 7.45 -5.79 -31.47
CA VAL A 32 8.49 -6.63 -32.09
C VAL A 32 8.63 -6.31 -33.57
N ASP A 33 9.87 -6.20 -34.05
CA ASP A 33 10.19 -5.97 -35.47
C ASP A 33 10.08 -7.26 -36.33
N SER A 34 9.54 -8.34 -35.76
CA SER A 34 9.36 -9.61 -36.45
C SER A 34 8.08 -9.59 -37.27
N ARG A 35 8.20 -9.64 -38.60
CA ARG A 35 7.04 -9.67 -39.52
C ARG A 35 6.07 -10.80 -39.21
N VAL A 36 6.57 -12.00 -38.93
CA VAL A 36 5.73 -13.17 -38.60
C VAL A 36 4.96 -12.94 -37.30
N ALA A 37 5.61 -12.30 -36.33
CA ALA A 37 4.98 -12.01 -35.05
C ALA A 37 3.90 -10.92 -35.21
N LEU A 38 4.14 -9.91 -36.06
CA LEU A 38 3.16 -8.90 -36.42
C LEU A 38 1.97 -9.47 -37.21
N GLU A 39 2.20 -10.38 -38.14
CA GLU A 39 1.14 -11.08 -38.88
C GLU A 39 0.25 -11.87 -37.91
N HIS A 40 0.84 -12.62 -36.97
CA HIS A 40 0.07 -13.36 -35.97
C HIS A 40 -0.72 -12.46 -35.03
N TRP A 41 -0.15 -11.30 -34.64
CA TRP A 41 -0.87 -10.29 -33.86
C TRP A 41 -2.03 -9.68 -34.63
N GLN A 42 -1.85 -9.37 -35.93
CA GLN A 42 -2.93 -8.86 -36.77
C GLN A 42 -4.08 -9.86 -36.91
N GLU A 43 -3.77 -11.13 -37.16
CA GLU A 43 -4.77 -12.20 -37.23
C GLU A 43 -5.55 -12.33 -35.91
N ALA A 44 -4.84 -12.29 -34.77
CA ALA A 44 -5.47 -12.35 -33.45
C ALA A 44 -6.36 -11.12 -33.18
N ASN A 45 -5.92 -9.92 -33.58
CA ASN A 45 -6.66 -8.69 -33.41
C ASN A 45 -7.91 -8.62 -34.30
N ASP A 46 -7.84 -9.15 -35.53
CA ASP A 46 -8.98 -9.26 -36.43
C ASP A 46 -10.04 -10.24 -35.87
N GLU A 47 -9.62 -11.42 -35.42
CA GLU A 47 -10.52 -12.41 -34.81
C GLU A 47 -11.14 -11.90 -33.48
N LEU A 48 -10.37 -11.16 -32.68
CA LEU A 48 -10.87 -10.45 -31.50
C LEU A 48 -11.98 -9.46 -31.87
N GLY A 49 -11.76 -8.68 -32.94
CA GLY A 49 -12.71 -7.71 -33.46
C GLY A 49 -14.02 -8.36 -33.89
N ASP A 50 -13.94 -9.41 -34.73
CA ASP A 50 -15.10 -10.13 -35.24
C ASP A 50 -15.97 -10.71 -34.11
N ARG A 51 -15.34 -11.29 -33.09
CA ARG A 51 -16.06 -11.85 -31.92
C ARG A 51 -16.69 -10.76 -31.06
N LYS A 52 -16.01 -9.63 -30.85
CA LYS A 52 -16.62 -8.48 -30.16
C LYS A 52 -17.81 -7.94 -30.93
N ASP A 53 -17.74 -7.87 -32.26
CA ASP A 53 -18.81 -7.37 -33.13
C ASP A 53 -20.05 -8.27 -33.12
N GLU A 54 -19.87 -9.58 -32.98
CA GLU A 54 -20.96 -10.53 -32.78
C GLU A 54 -21.73 -10.22 -31.50
N ILE A 55 -21.03 -10.02 -30.38
CA ILE A 55 -21.63 -9.65 -29.09
C ILE A 55 -22.27 -8.26 -29.18
N ARG A 56 -21.57 -7.27 -29.76
CA ARG A 56 -22.09 -5.90 -29.93
C ARG A 56 -23.44 -5.87 -30.65
N SER A 57 -23.61 -6.74 -31.63
CA SER A 57 -24.83 -6.81 -32.45
C SER A 57 -26.00 -7.50 -31.74
N ALA A 58 -25.73 -8.33 -30.73
CA ALA A 58 -26.74 -9.15 -30.05
C ALA A 58 -27.37 -8.47 -28.83
N PHE A 59 -26.65 -7.55 -28.17
CA PHE A 59 -27.12 -6.88 -26.95
C PHE A 59 -27.41 -5.39 -27.18
N ALA A 60 -28.42 -4.86 -26.49
CA ALA A 60 -28.75 -3.42 -26.58
C ALA A 60 -27.62 -2.51 -26.06
N ALA A 61 -26.90 -2.96 -25.02
CA ALA A 61 -25.67 -2.33 -24.53
C ALA A 61 -24.43 -3.12 -25.00
N GLY A 62 -24.42 -3.46 -26.29
CA GLY A 62 -23.47 -4.39 -26.89
C GLY A 62 -22.00 -4.06 -26.66
N GLU A 63 -21.61 -2.79 -26.73
CA GLU A 63 -20.22 -2.37 -26.44
C GLU A 63 -19.79 -2.76 -25.03
N THR A 64 -20.63 -2.48 -24.03
CA THR A 64 -20.36 -2.79 -22.63
C THR A 64 -20.19 -4.29 -22.42
N PHE A 65 -21.07 -5.11 -23.00
CA PHE A 65 -21.00 -6.57 -22.84
C PHE A 65 -19.82 -7.18 -23.61
N ALA A 66 -19.47 -6.66 -24.79
CA ALA A 66 -18.29 -7.10 -25.51
C ALA A 66 -17.00 -6.81 -24.73
N GLU A 67 -16.91 -5.63 -24.11
CA GLU A 67 -15.76 -5.25 -23.28
C GLU A 67 -15.67 -6.07 -21.98
N ILE A 68 -16.81 -6.37 -21.34
CA ILE A 68 -16.86 -7.27 -20.16
C ILE A 68 -16.44 -8.68 -20.55
N ALA A 69 -17.02 -9.25 -21.60
CA ALA A 69 -16.69 -10.60 -22.06
C ALA A 69 -15.22 -10.78 -22.44
N ALA A 70 -14.60 -9.73 -22.97
CA ALA A 70 -13.20 -9.75 -23.38
C ALA A 70 -12.21 -9.63 -22.22
N ARG A 71 -12.62 -9.17 -21.03
CA ARG A 71 -11.71 -8.94 -19.89
C ARG A 71 -12.04 -9.74 -18.65
N ALA A 72 -13.31 -9.93 -18.34
CA ALA A 72 -13.76 -10.57 -17.11
C ALA A 72 -14.16 -12.02 -17.34
N THR A 73 -13.84 -12.89 -16.40
CA THR A 73 -14.45 -14.23 -16.33
C THR A 73 -15.92 -14.11 -15.94
N ARG A 74 -16.66 -15.22 -16.09
CA ARG A 74 -18.05 -15.30 -15.64
C ARG A 74 -18.18 -14.91 -14.18
N ASP A 75 -17.37 -15.51 -13.32
CA ASP A 75 -17.43 -15.27 -11.87
C ASP A 75 -17.13 -13.80 -11.54
N GLN A 76 -16.09 -13.22 -12.16
CA GLN A 76 -15.76 -11.78 -12.01
C GLN A 76 -16.91 -10.87 -12.45
N ALA A 77 -17.60 -11.19 -13.56
CA ALA A 77 -18.72 -10.39 -14.03
C ALA A 77 -19.96 -10.50 -13.12
N PHE A 78 -20.21 -11.67 -12.51
CA PHE A 78 -21.28 -11.83 -11.51
C PHE A 78 -20.92 -11.12 -10.20
N THR A 79 -19.69 -11.23 -9.71
CA THR A 79 -19.23 -10.44 -8.56
C THR A 79 -19.37 -8.94 -8.83
N ALA A 80 -19.00 -8.47 -10.02
CA ALA A 80 -19.18 -7.07 -10.40
C ALA A 80 -20.67 -6.64 -10.41
N LEU A 81 -21.58 -7.51 -10.84
CA LEU A 81 -23.04 -7.26 -10.74
C LEU A 81 -23.51 -7.18 -9.29
N ASP A 82 -23.03 -8.08 -8.42
CA ASP A 82 -23.39 -8.09 -7.00
C ASP A 82 -22.91 -6.80 -6.32
N LEU A 83 -21.70 -6.35 -6.63
CA LEU A 83 -21.15 -5.07 -6.14
C LEU A 83 -21.93 -3.88 -6.69
N GLU A 84 -22.27 -3.88 -7.98
CA GLU A 84 -23.08 -2.80 -8.57
C GLU A 84 -24.48 -2.74 -7.95
N ALA A 85 -25.10 -3.88 -7.67
CA ALA A 85 -26.38 -3.94 -6.97
C ALA A 85 -26.28 -3.48 -5.51
N LYS A 86 -25.17 -3.76 -4.84
CA LYS A 86 -24.92 -3.38 -3.44
C LYS A 86 -24.67 -1.87 -3.29
N TYR A 87 -23.81 -1.30 -4.13
CA TYR A 87 -23.32 0.07 -3.97
C TYR A 87 -23.91 1.07 -4.98
N GLY A 88 -24.43 0.62 -6.12
CA GLY A 88 -25.02 1.47 -7.15
C GLY A 88 -24.03 2.41 -7.86
N ARG A 89 -22.72 2.17 -7.70
CA ARG A 89 -21.65 3.01 -8.24
C ARG A 89 -20.41 2.18 -8.60
N GLY A 90 -19.60 2.71 -9.50
CA GLY A 90 -18.31 2.14 -9.88
C GLY A 90 -17.14 2.75 -9.12
N VAL A 91 -16.00 2.07 -9.17
CA VAL A 91 -14.71 2.53 -8.65
C VAL A 91 -14.23 3.74 -9.44
N ASN A 92 -13.93 4.84 -8.75
CA ASN A 92 -13.42 6.08 -9.36
C ASN A 92 -12.00 6.44 -8.93
N VAL A 93 -11.36 5.64 -8.07
CA VAL A 93 -9.94 5.76 -7.70
C VAL A 93 -9.39 4.40 -7.27
N LEU A 94 -8.11 4.12 -7.58
CA LEU A 94 -7.41 2.94 -7.11
C LEU A 94 -6.46 3.31 -5.96
N VAL A 95 -6.49 2.56 -4.85
CA VAL A 95 -5.55 2.71 -3.74
C VAL A 95 -4.83 1.38 -3.54
N LEU A 96 -3.56 1.32 -3.94
CA LEU A 96 -2.86 0.05 -4.15
C LEU A 96 -1.57 0.01 -3.34
N ASP A 97 -1.45 -0.97 -2.47
CA ASP A 97 -0.15 -1.40 -1.96
C ASP A 97 0.66 -2.14 -3.04
N VAL A 98 1.98 -2.22 -2.89
CA VAL A 98 2.88 -2.79 -3.91
C VAL A 98 3.42 -4.14 -3.48
N ASP A 99 4.10 -4.21 -2.34
CA ASP A 99 4.85 -5.38 -1.89
C ASP A 99 3.91 -6.44 -1.31
N GLU A 100 4.07 -7.69 -1.71
CA GLU A 100 3.15 -8.80 -1.40
C GLU A 100 1.68 -8.58 -1.85
N THR A 101 1.35 -7.43 -2.46
CA THR A 101 0.03 -7.11 -3.02
C THR A 101 0.02 -7.15 -4.56
N LEU A 102 0.63 -6.16 -5.22
CA LEU A 102 0.72 -6.13 -6.69
C LEU A 102 1.88 -6.99 -7.22
N ARG A 103 2.92 -7.18 -6.41
CA ARG A 103 4.04 -8.10 -6.65
C ARG A 103 4.25 -8.99 -5.43
N SER A 104 4.94 -10.12 -5.60
CA SER A 104 5.36 -10.96 -4.48
C SER A 104 6.72 -11.58 -4.78
N ALA A 105 7.56 -11.71 -3.76
CA ALA A 105 8.85 -12.38 -3.87
C ALA A 105 8.69 -13.86 -4.27
N GLY A 106 7.60 -14.50 -3.85
CA GLY A 106 7.40 -15.93 -4.03
C GLY A 106 6.87 -16.33 -5.42
N SER A 107 6.11 -15.45 -6.09
CA SER A 107 5.41 -15.80 -7.34
C SER A 107 5.76 -14.93 -8.53
N THR A 108 6.20 -13.69 -8.31
CA THR A 108 6.43 -12.73 -9.40
C THR A 108 7.87 -12.21 -9.45
N ASP A 109 8.78 -12.81 -8.69
CA ASP A 109 10.21 -12.40 -8.61
C ASP A 109 10.37 -10.91 -8.28
N ASN A 110 9.48 -10.38 -7.41
CA ASN A 110 9.39 -8.96 -7.05
C ASN A 110 9.10 -7.98 -8.20
N GLU A 111 8.52 -8.47 -9.31
CA GLU A 111 7.99 -7.63 -10.39
C GLU A 111 6.46 -7.62 -10.38
N ILE A 112 5.83 -6.50 -10.79
CA ILE A 112 4.38 -6.50 -11.04
C ILE A 112 4.12 -7.22 -12.38
N PRO A 113 3.20 -8.20 -12.43
CA PRO A 113 2.87 -8.88 -13.68
C PRO A 113 2.45 -7.93 -14.79
N ARG A 114 2.85 -8.23 -16.04
CA ARG A 114 2.54 -7.38 -17.21
C ARG A 114 1.04 -7.17 -17.43
N GLU A 115 0.24 -8.21 -17.20
CA GLU A 115 -1.23 -8.10 -17.28
C GLU A 115 -1.78 -7.11 -16.25
N THR A 116 -1.23 -7.07 -15.04
CA THR A 116 -1.61 -6.10 -14.00
C THR A 116 -1.26 -4.69 -14.43
N LEU A 117 -0.02 -4.47 -14.91
CA LEU A 117 0.42 -3.17 -15.42
C LEU A 117 -0.47 -2.70 -16.58
N HIS A 118 -0.83 -3.59 -17.50
CA HIS A 118 -1.72 -3.27 -18.61
C HIS A 118 -3.09 -2.77 -18.12
N VAL A 119 -3.74 -3.50 -17.20
CA VAL A 119 -5.06 -3.09 -16.67
C VAL A 119 -4.97 -1.78 -15.88
N LEU A 120 -3.88 -1.54 -15.15
CA LEU A 120 -3.65 -0.24 -14.48
C LEU A 120 -3.55 0.91 -15.50
N THR A 121 -2.87 0.70 -16.63
CA THR A 121 -2.87 1.66 -17.74
C THR A 121 -4.27 1.90 -18.29
N GLU A 122 -5.09 0.86 -18.47
CA GLU A 122 -6.48 1.04 -18.92
C GLU A 122 -7.33 1.86 -17.95
N PHE A 123 -7.14 1.69 -16.63
CA PHE A 123 -7.81 2.53 -15.62
C PHE A 123 -7.36 3.99 -15.72
N HIS A 124 -6.05 4.22 -15.84
CA HIS A 124 -5.48 5.55 -16.01
C HIS A 124 -6.01 6.24 -17.27
N GLU A 125 -6.01 5.55 -18.42
CA GLU A 125 -6.56 6.06 -19.68
C GLU A 125 -8.07 6.32 -19.61
N ALA A 126 -8.79 5.58 -18.75
CA ALA A 126 -10.20 5.81 -18.47
C ALA A 126 -10.45 6.98 -17.48
N GLY A 127 -9.40 7.66 -17.02
CA GLY A 127 -9.47 8.79 -16.09
C GLY A 127 -9.70 8.39 -14.64
N VAL A 128 -9.33 7.16 -14.25
CA VAL A 128 -9.37 6.70 -12.86
C VAL A 128 -7.99 6.95 -12.23
N PRO A 129 -7.87 7.85 -11.23
CA PRO A 129 -6.59 8.11 -10.59
C PRO A 129 -6.05 6.90 -9.84
N ILE A 130 -4.73 6.84 -9.71
CA ILE A 130 -4.02 5.74 -9.04
C ILE A 130 -3.23 6.30 -7.86
N VAL A 131 -3.51 5.83 -6.66
CA VAL A 131 -2.74 6.10 -5.44
C VAL A 131 -1.95 4.85 -5.09
N ILE A 132 -0.63 4.92 -5.22
CA ILE A 132 0.28 3.88 -4.72
C ILE A 132 0.56 4.17 -3.25
N CYS A 133 0.32 3.22 -2.35
CA CYS A 133 0.46 3.42 -0.91
C CYS A 133 1.37 2.38 -0.28
N THR A 134 2.59 2.78 0.11
CA THR A 134 3.65 1.84 0.52
C THR A 134 4.44 2.33 1.74
N GLY A 135 5.08 1.38 2.44
CA GLY A 135 6.10 1.67 3.46
C GLY A 135 7.46 2.05 2.89
N GLN A 136 7.67 1.92 1.57
CA GLN A 136 8.96 2.26 0.95
C GLN A 136 9.22 3.77 0.86
N THR A 137 10.49 4.14 0.76
CA THR A 137 10.93 5.51 0.49
C THR A 137 10.49 5.98 -0.90
N LEU A 138 10.27 7.29 -1.06
CA LEU A 138 9.81 7.88 -2.31
C LEU A 138 10.67 7.49 -3.52
N GLU A 139 12.00 7.56 -3.40
CA GLU A 139 12.91 7.28 -4.52
C GLU A 139 12.81 5.82 -5.00
N ASN A 140 12.62 4.88 -4.08
CA ASN A 140 12.46 3.46 -4.42
C ASN A 140 11.15 3.21 -5.17
N VAL A 141 10.02 3.64 -4.61
CA VAL A 141 8.70 3.42 -5.22
C VAL A 141 8.55 4.22 -6.52
N LYS A 142 9.10 5.43 -6.61
CA LYS A 142 9.11 6.23 -7.84
C LYS A 142 9.92 5.56 -8.95
N GLY A 143 11.12 5.05 -8.62
CA GLY A 143 11.95 4.30 -9.56
C GLY A 143 11.22 3.07 -10.09
N PHE A 144 10.60 2.32 -9.18
CA PHE A 144 9.77 1.17 -9.51
C PHE A 144 8.55 1.54 -10.39
N ALA A 145 7.78 2.56 -10.01
CA ALA A 145 6.60 2.99 -10.75
C ALA A 145 6.94 3.45 -12.17
N ILE A 146 8.07 4.15 -12.35
CA ILE A 146 8.54 4.56 -13.68
C ILE A 146 8.94 3.34 -14.52
N GLN A 147 9.54 2.32 -13.90
CA GLN A 147 9.93 1.08 -14.60
C GLN A 147 8.71 0.22 -14.98
N GLY A 148 7.70 0.14 -14.11
CA GLY A 148 6.50 -0.66 -14.32
C GLY A 148 5.44 0.03 -15.19
N LEU A 149 4.97 1.21 -14.76
CA LEU A 149 3.87 1.95 -15.40
C LEU A 149 4.34 2.92 -16.48
N GLY A 150 5.65 3.19 -16.55
CA GLY A 150 6.22 4.16 -17.47
C GLY A 150 6.19 5.60 -16.96
N SER A 151 7.12 6.41 -17.46
CA SER A 151 7.29 7.79 -17.02
C SER A 151 6.09 8.69 -17.34
N GLU A 152 5.32 8.38 -18.38
CA GLU A 152 4.16 9.16 -18.80
C GLU A 152 3.03 9.07 -17.78
N ILE A 153 2.67 7.86 -17.34
CA ILE A 153 1.64 7.65 -16.31
C ILE A 153 2.08 8.28 -14.99
N VAL A 154 3.31 8.06 -14.55
CA VAL A 154 3.82 8.60 -13.28
C VAL A 154 3.78 10.13 -13.25
N HIS A 155 4.06 10.79 -14.37
CA HIS A 155 4.08 12.26 -14.45
C HIS A 155 2.78 12.86 -15.02
N SER A 156 1.70 12.08 -15.05
CA SER A 156 0.45 12.47 -15.72
C SER A 156 -0.37 13.52 -14.96
N GLY A 157 -0.18 13.67 -13.64
CA GLY A 157 -1.11 14.41 -12.78
C GLY A 157 -2.17 13.53 -12.11
N GLU A 158 -2.36 12.29 -12.59
CA GLU A 158 -3.43 11.38 -12.14
C GLU A 158 -2.89 10.19 -11.31
N LEU A 159 -1.58 10.20 -11.02
CA LEU A 159 -0.94 9.22 -10.15
C LEU A 159 -0.35 9.92 -8.94
N SER A 160 -0.65 9.39 -7.75
CA SER A 160 -0.07 9.82 -6.48
C SER A 160 0.66 8.66 -5.80
N ILE A 161 1.69 8.99 -5.04
CA ILE A 161 2.48 8.04 -4.25
C ILE A 161 2.47 8.50 -2.80
N VAL A 162 1.86 7.71 -1.93
CA VAL A 162 1.98 7.78 -0.48
C VAL A 162 3.15 6.89 -0.08
N TYR A 163 4.22 7.49 0.44
CA TYR A 163 5.47 6.81 0.79
C TYR A 163 5.72 6.84 2.29
N GLU A 164 6.60 5.94 2.75
CA GLU A 164 6.98 5.80 4.16
C GLU A 164 5.74 5.74 5.08
N ALA A 165 4.80 4.88 4.68
CA ALA A 165 3.55 4.62 5.39
C ALA A 165 2.70 5.87 5.68
N GLY A 166 2.77 6.91 4.84
CA GLY A 166 1.99 8.14 5.03
C GLY A 166 2.78 9.30 5.63
N THR A 167 4.11 9.22 5.64
CA THR A 167 4.97 10.35 6.01
C THR A 167 4.91 11.49 4.99
N GLY A 168 4.65 11.15 3.73
CA GLY A 168 4.50 12.14 2.67
C GLY A 168 3.75 11.62 1.46
N VAL A 169 3.36 12.57 0.61
CA VAL A 169 2.63 12.33 -0.63
C VAL A 169 3.36 13.00 -1.78
N PHE A 170 3.49 12.28 -2.88
CA PHE A 170 4.10 12.76 -4.11
C PHE A 170 3.12 12.60 -5.28
N THR A 171 2.62 13.71 -5.79
CA THR A 171 1.66 13.77 -6.90
C THR A 171 2.22 14.66 -8.02
N PRO A 172 3.00 14.11 -8.96
CA PRO A 172 3.59 14.88 -10.07
C PRO A 172 2.59 15.74 -10.83
N GLY A 173 2.98 16.96 -11.21
CA GLY A 173 2.15 17.84 -12.06
C GLY A 173 1.30 18.84 -11.28
N HIS A 174 1.30 18.80 -9.95
CA HIS A 174 0.46 19.64 -9.09
C HIS A 174 1.17 20.87 -8.50
N GLY A 175 2.19 21.40 -9.19
CA GLY A 175 2.87 22.63 -8.78
C GLY A 175 3.49 22.53 -7.37
N ALA A 176 3.12 23.46 -6.47
CA ALA A 176 3.59 23.45 -5.08
C ALA A 176 3.09 22.22 -4.30
N ASP A 177 1.97 21.63 -4.72
CA ASP A 177 1.37 20.46 -4.09
C ASP A 177 1.95 19.13 -4.61
N THR A 178 2.96 19.20 -5.48
CA THR A 178 3.63 18.01 -6.04
C THR A 178 4.26 17.12 -4.96
N LYS A 179 4.84 17.72 -3.93
CA LYS A 179 5.45 16.99 -2.82
C LYS A 179 4.92 17.60 -1.53
N GLN A 180 4.13 16.82 -0.81
CA GLN A 180 3.55 17.17 0.49
C GLN A 180 4.28 16.37 1.56
N LEU A 181 4.86 17.08 2.51
CA LEU A 181 5.58 16.52 3.65
C LEU A 181 4.62 16.52 4.84
N LEU A 182 3.91 15.41 5.07
CA LEU A 182 2.81 15.41 6.03
C LEU A 182 3.27 15.61 7.47
N TYR A 183 4.53 15.26 7.75
CA TYR A 183 5.14 15.54 9.04
C TYR A 183 5.27 17.04 9.35
N GLU A 184 5.18 17.95 8.37
CA GLU A 184 5.19 19.40 8.62
C GLU A 184 3.92 19.89 9.34
N GLU A 185 2.84 19.10 9.28
CA GLU A 185 1.55 19.40 9.93
C GLU A 185 1.46 18.86 11.36
N LEU A 186 2.44 18.05 11.79
CA LEU A 186 2.52 17.57 13.16
C LEU A 186 2.75 18.72 14.13
N ASP A 187 2.31 18.51 15.38
CA ASP A 187 2.54 19.46 16.46
C ASP A 187 4.04 19.75 16.61
N GLU A 188 4.35 21.00 16.96
CA GLU A 188 5.73 21.48 17.13
C GLU A 188 6.52 20.63 18.13
N GLU A 189 5.85 20.11 19.15
CA GLU A 189 6.42 19.20 20.15
C GLU A 189 6.95 17.91 19.51
N ILE A 190 6.15 17.22 18.69
CA ILE A 190 6.57 15.99 18.00
C ILE A 190 7.68 16.27 17.00
N ARG A 191 7.55 17.35 16.20
CA ARG A 191 8.61 17.73 15.26
C ARG A 191 9.93 18.00 15.97
N THR A 192 9.90 18.65 17.14
CA THR A 192 11.09 18.91 17.96
C THR A 192 11.75 17.63 18.44
N VAL A 193 10.97 16.65 18.90
CA VAL A 193 11.49 15.33 19.32
C VAL A 193 12.21 14.64 18.16
N PHE A 194 11.60 14.58 16.97
CA PHE A 194 12.20 13.93 15.81
C PHE A 194 13.43 14.67 15.27
N ASP A 195 13.42 16.00 15.29
CA ASP A 195 14.58 16.81 14.92
C ASP A 195 15.77 16.53 15.85
N ASP A 196 15.53 16.40 17.17
CA ASP A 196 16.57 16.07 18.14
C ASP A 196 17.10 14.64 17.96
N LEU A 197 16.20 13.66 17.81
CA LEU A 197 16.54 12.26 17.52
C LEU A 197 17.47 12.17 16.29
N ARG A 198 17.08 12.80 15.17
CA ARG A 198 17.86 12.76 13.93
C ARG A 198 19.21 13.44 14.07
N ALA A 199 19.30 14.53 14.84
CA ALA A 199 20.56 15.22 15.07
C ALA A 199 21.55 14.37 15.89
N ARG A 200 21.06 13.51 16.78
CA ARG A 200 21.88 12.79 17.77
C ARG A 200 22.10 11.31 17.45
N VAL A 201 21.22 10.68 16.68
CA VAL A 201 21.20 9.21 16.47
C VAL A 201 22.54 8.63 16.03
N LEU A 202 23.29 9.25 15.11
CA LEU A 202 24.63 8.76 14.74
C LEU A 202 25.76 9.39 15.56
N PRO A 203 25.78 10.71 15.85
CA PRO A 203 26.86 11.31 16.63
C PRO A 203 27.02 10.71 18.03
N GLU A 204 25.93 10.36 18.70
CA GLU A 204 25.93 9.84 20.07
C GLU A 204 25.96 8.30 20.14
N ALA A 205 25.74 7.62 19.01
CA ALA A 205 25.74 6.17 18.97
C ALA A 205 27.09 5.59 19.44
N PRO A 206 27.07 4.48 20.22
CA PRO A 206 28.24 3.67 20.53
C PRO A 206 29.03 3.26 19.27
N ASP A 207 30.33 3.01 19.42
CA ASP A 207 31.21 2.62 18.32
C ASP A 207 30.77 1.33 17.61
N SER A 208 30.15 0.39 18.33
CA SER A 208 29.55 -0.83 17.77
C SER A 208 28.43 -0.47 16.80
N LEU A 209 27.43 0.29 17.25
CA LEU A 209 26.28 0.70 16.43
C LEU A 209 26.68 1.60 15.26
N ARG A 210 27.60 2.56 15.46
CA ARG A 210 28.08 3.42 14.35
C ARG A 210 28.73 2.67 13.20
N ARG A 211 29.29 1.50 13.46
CA ARG A 211 29.95 0.66 12.45
C ARG A 211 29.10 -0.52 11.99
N GLY A 212 28.28 -1.03 12.89
CA GLY A 212 27.41 -2.19 12.70
C GLY A 212 26.05 -1.84 12.12
N CYS A 213 25.66 -0.56 12.12
CA CYS A 213 24.40 -0.09 11.54
C CYS A 213 24.60 1.04 10.52
N HIS A 214 23.55 1.31 9.76
CA HIS A 214 23.37 2.53 8.99
C HIS A 214 21.94 3.07 9.20
N LEU A 215 21.73 4.35 8.88
CA LEU A 215 20.38 4.91 8.86
C LEU A 215 19.74 4.65 7.50
N GLN A 216 18.49 4.20 7.50
CA GLN A 216 17.66 4.22 6.30
C GLN A 216 17.38 5.67 5.89
N GLY A 217 17.41 5.95 4.59
CA GLY A 217 17.19 7.29 4.03
C GLY A 217 15.74 7.75 4.05
N ASN A 218 15.08 7.66 5.21
CA ASN A 218 13.70 8.11 5.43
C ASN A 218 13.63 9.63 5.59
N GLU A 219 12.51 10.21 5.19
CA GLU A 219 12.29 11.66 5.27
C GLU A 219 12.06 12.13 6.70
N PHE A 220 11.31 11.36 7.50
CA PHE A 220 10.98 11.72 8.88
C PHE A 220 11.43 10.66 9.89
N ASN A 221 10.99 9.41 9.72
CA ASN A 221 11.28 8.30 10.64
C ASN A 221 12.79 8.08 10.83
N VAL A 222 13.16 7.57 12.00
CA VAL A 222 14.55 7.21 12.34
C VAL A 222 14.65 5.70 12.39
N THR A 223 15.28 5.11 11.38
CA THR A 223 15.41 3.66 11.25
C THR A 223 16.87 3.26 11.20
N MET A 224 17.31 2.45 12.16
CA MET A 224 18.63 1.83 12.16
C MET A 224 18.54 0.42 11.58
N LYS A 225 19.35 0.15 10.55
CA LYS A 225 19.47 -1.15 9.89
C LYS A 225 20.87 -1.75 10.06
N PRO A 226 21.02 -3.08 10.12
CA PRO A 226 22.30 -3.71 10.29
C PRO A 226 23.12 -3.60 8.99
N ASN A 227 24.44 -3.54 9.14
CA ASN A 227 25.41 -3.70 8.04
C ASN A 227 25.76 -5.18 7.81
N TYR A 228 24.88 -6.08 8.28
CA TYR A 228 24.96 -7.53 8.17
C TYR A 228 23.82 -8.05 7.30
N GLU A 229 23.91 -9.30 6.86
CA GLU A 229 22.81 -9.93 6.12
C GLU A 229 21.57 -10.01 7.00
N THR A 230 20.43 -9.48 6.52
CA THR A 230 19.15 -9.53 7.22
C THR A 230 18.81 -10.97 7.62
N GLY A 231 18.36 -11.16 8.86
CA GLY A 231 18.06 -12.50 9.41
C GLY A 231 19.27 -13.26 9.96
N SER A 232 20.50 -12.73 9.83
CA SER A 232 21.68 -13.34 10.45
C SER A 232 21.72 -13.10 11.97
N ALA A 233 22.46 -13.94 12.70
CA ALA A 233 22.66 -13.78 14.13
C ALA A 233 23.35 -12.46 14.48
N ASP A 234 24.32 -12.03 13.68
CA ASP A 234 25.02 -10.75 13.87
C ASP A 234 24.08 -9.56 13.62
N ALA A 235 23.18 -9.67 12.63
CA ALA A 235 22.15 -8.67 12.37
C ALA A 235 21.16 -8.56 13.54
N ARG A 236 20.79 -9.70 14.15
CA ARG A 236 19.95 -9.73 15.35
C ARG A 236 20.63 -9.01 16.51
N GLU A 237 21.84 -9.42 16.87
CA GLU A 237 22.59 -8.86 18.01
C GLU A 237 22.73 -7.33 17.89
N ILE A 238 23.11 -6.82 16.71
CA ILE A 238 23.30 -5.38 16.53
C ILE A 238 21.98 -4.59 16.54
N ILE A 239 20.87 -5.18 16.10
CA ILE A 239 19.56 -4.53 16.11
C ILE A 239 18.91 -4.57 17.50
N ASP A 240 19.16 -5.62 18.28
CA ASP A 240 18.78 -5.69 19.70
C ASP A 240 19.45 -4.54 20.48
N ASP A 241 20.76 -4.34 20.29
CA ASP A 241 21.52 -3.18 20.83
C ASP A 241 20.95 -1.84 20.33
N ALA A 242 20.64 -1.75 19.03
CA ALA A 242 20.15 -0.52 18.42
C ALA A 242 18.77 -0.12 18.96
N LEU A 243 17.88 -1.09 19.21
CA LEU A 243 16.58 -0.84 19.81
C LEU A 243 16.70 -0.19 21.18
N VAL A 244 17.53 -0.75 22.07
CA VAL A 244 17.75 -0.19 23.42
C VAL A 244 18.28 1.24 23.32
N TYR A 245 19.26 1.47 22.44
CA TYR A 245 19.83 2.79 22.21
C TYR A 245 18.79 3.80 21.69
N LEU A 246 17.96 3.41 20.73
CA LEU A 246 16.91 4.28 20.17
C LEU A 246 15.87 4.65 21.22
N ILE A 247 15.43 3.71 22.05
CA ILE A 247 14.49 3.98 23.15
C ILE A 247 15.07 4.96 24.16
N ASP A 248 16.35 4.80 24.51
CA ASP A 248 17.03 5.74 25.42
C ASP A 248 17.17 7.14 24.83
N LEU A 249 17.54 7.21 23.55
CA LEU A 249 17.67 8.48 22.84
C LEU A 249 16.31 9.19 22.71
N LEU A 250 15.25 8.43 22.45
CA LEU A 250 13.88 8.92 22.46
C LEU A 250 13.49 9.48 23.82
N ALA A 251 13.81 8.76 24.90
CA ALA A 251 13.51 9.21 26.25
C ALA A 251 14.21 10.54 26.59
N ASP A 252 15.46 10.72 26.15
CA ASP A 252 16.18 11.99 26.31
C ASP A 252 15.50 13.12 25.52
N ALA A 253 15.20 12.88 24.23
CA ALA A 253 14.60 13.87 23.34
C ALA A 253 13.21 14.31 23.85
N VAL A 254 12.38 13.36 24.28
CA VAL A 254 11.06 13.66 24.86
C VAL A 254 11.20 14.39 26.20
N GLY A 255 12.12 13.95 27.07
CA GLY A 255 12.37 14.60 28.35
C GLY A 255 12.78 16.06 28.21
N GLU A 256 13.60 16.38 27.21
CA GLU A 256 13.98 17.75 26.87
C GLU A 256 12.81 18.55 26.28
N ALA A 257 12.04 17.97 25.36
CA ALA A 257 10.91 18.63 24.70
C ALA A 257 9.81 19.05 25.70
N ILE A 258 9.47 18.19 26.65
CA ILE A 258 8.45 18.49 27.67
C ILE A 258 9.00 19.31 28.85
N GLY A 259 10.31 19.60 28.87
CA GLY A 259 10.96 20.30 29.98
C GLY A 259 10.87 19.54 31.30
N SER A 260 11.02 18.22 31.23
CA SER A 260 10.78 17.32 32.37
C SER A 260 11.71 17.62 33.55
N GLU A 261 11.15 17.66 34.76
CA GLU A 261 11.93 17.67 36.00
C GLU A 261 12.42 16.26 36.40
N ILE A 262 12.01 15.22 35.65
CA ILE A 262 12.43 13.83 35.83
C ILE A 262 13.91 13.73 35.45
N GLY A 263 14.72 13.04 36.28
CA GLY A 263 16.11 12.78 35.93
C GLY A 263 16.22 11.95 34.65
N ALA A 264 17.25 12.17 33.83
CA ALA A 264 17.41 11.48 32.55
C ALA A 264 17.33 9.95 32.67
N ASP A 265 17.97 9.37 33.69
CA ASP A 265 17.93 7.93 33.96
C ASP A 265 16.51 7.43 34.28
N ASP A 266 15.75 8.18 35.10
CA ASP A 266 14.35 7.85 35.41
C ASP A 266 13.46 7.96 34.15
N CYS A 267 13.71 8.95 33.29
CA CYS A 267 12.97 9.12 32.03
C CYS A 267 13.18 7.91 31.10
N ARG A 268 14.43 7.44 30.96
CA ARG A 268 14.76 6.25 30.17
C ARG A 268 14.10 4.99 30.73
N GLU A 269 14.13 4.78 32.05
CA GLU A 269 13.45 3.63 32.67
C GLU A 269 11.93 3.64 32.39
N LEU A 270 11.29 4.81 32.49
CA LEU A 270 9.85 4.96 32.24
C LEU A 270 9.49 4.74 30.77
N THR A 271 10.28 5.28 29.83
CA THR A 271 10.06 5.08 28.39
C THR A 271 10.25 3.62 27.98
N ARG A 272 11.26 2.93 28.51
CA ARG A 272 11.41 1.48 28.30
C ARG A 272 10.23 0.70 28.86
N ALA A 273 9.70 1.08 30.03
CA ALA A 273 8.56 0.42 30.65
C ALA A 273 7.30 0.60 29.80
N PHE A 274 7.13 1.80 29.21
CA PHE A 274 6.04 2.09 28.29
C PHE A 274 6.03 1.14 27.09
N TYR A 275 7.13 1.09 26.32
CA TYR A 275 7.18 0.29 25.09
C TYR A 275 7.26 -1.22 25.36
N ALA A 276 7.86 -1.65 26.47
CA ALA A 276 7.86 -3.07 26.89
C ALA A 276 6.46 -3.58 27.25
N ASP A 277 5.58 -2.72 27.74
CA ASP A 277 4.18 -3.09 28.02
C ASP A 277 3.33 -3.12 26.74
N GLN A 278 3.67 -2.28 25.74
CA GLN A 278 2.98 -2.27 24.46
C GLN A 278 3.36 -3.43 23.54
N ASP A 279 4.63 -3.82 23.51
CA ASP A 279 5.14 -4.85 22.61
C ASP A 279 5.95 -5.94 23.34
N PRO A 280 5.46 -7.20 23.37
CA PRO A 280 6.16 -8.34 23.95
C PRO A 280 7.53 -8.66 23.32
N GLU A 281 7.75 -8.32 22.05
CA GLU A 281 9.04 -8.52 21.38
C GLU A 281 10.08 -7.51 21.89
N ILE A 282 9.70 -6.23 21.98
CA ILE A 282 10.53 -5.18 22.59
C ILE A 282 10.87 -5.55 24.03
N ARG A 283 9.88 -6.02 24.80
CA ARG A 283 10.12 -6.53 26.16
C ARG A 283 11.17 -7.63 26.19
N THR A 284 11.08 -8.60 25.28
CA THR A 284 12.01 -9.73 25.23
C THR A 284 13.44 -9.26 24.96
N VAL A 285 13.61 -8.29 24.06
CA VAL A 285 14.92 -7.68 23.77
C VAL A 285 15.46 -6.95 25.00
N LEU A 286 14.63 -6.12 25.66
CA LEU A 286 15.03 -5.40 26.86
C LEU A 286 15.45 -6.35 28.00
N GLU A 287 14.74 -7.47 28.19
CA GLU A 287 15.10 -8.49 29.18
C GLU A 287 16.43 -9.19 28.82
N ALA A 288 16.65 -9.50 27.53
CA ALA A 288 17.87 -10.16 27.05
C ALA A 288 19.12 -9.27 27.20
N GLU A 289 18.99 -7.98 26.88
CA GLU A 289 20.07 -6.99 26.97
C GLU A 289 20.29 -6.45 28.39
N GLY A 290 19.53 -6.95 29.38
CA GLY A 290 19.60 -6.47 30.76
C GLY A 290 19.20 -5.00 30.91
N ALA A 291 18.40 -4.49 29.98
CA ALA A 291 17.88 -3.13 29.92
C ALA A 291 16.43 -3.01 30.43
N TYR A 292 15.77 -4.13 30.76
CA TYR A 292 14.40 -4.13 31.28
C TYR A 292 14.29 -3.32 32.58
N PRO A 293 13.38 -2.34 32.65
CA PRO A 293 13.32 -1.42 33.77
C PRO A 293 12.66 -2.04 35.01
N ASP A 294 13.09 -1.60 36.19
CA ASP A 294 12.40 -1.88 37.47
C ASP A 294 11.35 -0.78 37.75
N ARG A 295 10.49 -0.50 36.77
CA ARG A 295 9.43 0.50 36.82
C ARG A 295 8.15 -0.05 36.22
N ASP A 296 7.03 0.39 36.78
CA ASP A 296 5.70 0.01 36.31
C ASP A 296 5.17 1.07 35.34
N ARG A 297 4.37 0.65 34.35
CA ARG A 297 3.73 1.55 33.38
C ARG A 297 2.84 2.58 34.07
N GLU A 298 2.20 2.18 35.17
CA GLU A 298 1.34 3.07 35.97
C GLU A 298 2.11 4.22 36.65
N ALA A 299 3.44 4.16 36.68
CA ALA A 299 4.29 5.21 37.26
C ALA A 299 4.66 6.33 36.27
N ILE A 300 4.28 6.19 34.99
CA ILE A 300 4.60 7.17 33.94
C ILE A 300 3.74 8.42 34.13
N PRO A 301 4.35 9.62 34.27
CA PRO A 301 3.59 10.86 34.38
C PRO A 301 2.81 11.16 33.09
N ASP A 302 1.60 11.69 33.23
CA ASP A 302 0.68 11.99 32.11
C ASP A 302 1.38 12.77 30.98
N ALA A 303 2.15 13.81 31.30
CA ALA A 303 2.86 14.62 30.29
C ALA A 303 3.88 13.83 29.46
N LEU A 304 4.50 12.78 30.03
CA LEU A 304 5.39 11.90 29.30
C LEU A 304 4.59 10.89 28.47
N ALA A 305 3.54 10.31 29.06
CA ALA A 305 2.65 9.38 28.38
C ALA A 305 1.98 10.03 27.15
N ASP A 306 1.50 11.27 27.27
CA ASP A 306 0.83 12.03 26.20
C ASP A 306 1.69 12.13 24.93
N VAL A 307 3.02 12.26 25.08
CA VAL A 307 3.95 12.30 23.95
C VAL A 307 4.29 10.89 23.44
N LEU A 308 4.58 9.95 24.34
CA LEU A 308 4.94 8.58 23.96
C LEU A 308 3.79 7.84 23.25
N GLU A 309 2.53 8.14 23.61
CA GLU A 309 1.34 7.59 22.94
C GLU A 309 1.18 8.03 21.48
N ARG A 310 1.96 9.02 21.03
CA ARG A 310 1.97 9.53 19.66
C ARG A 310 3.16 9.02 18.84
N ILE A 311 4.12 8.36 19.48
CA ILE A 311 5.36 7.90 18.87
C ILE A 311 5.39 6.37 18.87
N ASP A 312 5.59 5.80 17.69
CA ASP A 312 5.75 4.36 17.50
C ASP A 312 7.22 3.98 17.65
N VAL A 313 7.46 2.83 18.27
CA VAL A 313 8.76 2.16 18.28
C VAL A 313 8.54 0.76 17.72
N ALA A 314 9.09 0.49 16.55
CA ALA A 314 8.96 -0.78 15.86
C ALA A 314 10.27 -1.57 15.90
N TYR A 315 10.17 -2.86 16.22
CA TYR A 315 11.26 -3.81 16.18
C TYR A 315 11.01 -4.85 15.09
N TYR A 316 11.98 -5.00 14.20
CA TYR A 316 11.99 -6.03 13.17
C TYR A 316 13.22 -6.91 13.42
N GLU A 317 13.00 -8.09 14.01
CA GLU A 317 14.07 -9.01 14.42
C GLU A 317 15.09 -9.20 13.29
N ALA A 318 16.36 -8.90 13.58
CA ALA A 318 17.49 -9.04 12.66
C ALA A 318 17.36 -8.23 11.34
N ASP A 319 16.52 -7.19 11.31
CA ASP A 319 16.35 -6.31 10.14
C ASP A 319 16.40 -4.82 10.49
N ALA A 320 15.66 -4.36 11.51
CA ALA A 320 15.61 -2.94 11.83
C ALA A 320 15.06 -2.63 13.22
N ALA A 321 15.45 -1.47 13.76
CA ALA A 321 14.74 -0.78 14.83
C ALA A 321 14.35 0.62 14.32
N GLU A 322 13.10 1.01 14.51
CA GLU A 322 12.52 2.23 13.95
C GLU A 322 11.76 3.05 14.99
N ILE A 323 11.91 4.38 14.92
CA ILE A 323 11.04 5.34 15.59
C ILE A 323 10.24 6.10 14.52
N GLY A 324 8.91 6.09 14.64
CA GLY A 324 7.97 6.76 13.74
C GLY A 324 6.85 7.47 14.50
N SER A 325 6.03 8.26 13.82
CA SER A 325 4.85 8.90 14.43
C SER A 325 3.59 8.09 14.14
N LEU A 326 2.78 7.82 15.16
CA LEU A 326 1.48 7.15 15.02
C LEU A 326 0.43 8.02 14.32
N GLU A 327 0.66 9.33 14.30
CA GLU A 327 -0.18 10.32 13.62
C GLU A 327 0.04 10.31 12.10
N LEU A 328 1.18 9.77 11.64
CA LEU A 328 1.47 9.53 10.23
C LEU A 328 1.14 8.09 9.89
N ASN A 329 0.15 7.89 9.02
CA ASN A 329 -0.26 6.56 8.59
C ASN A 329 -0.84 6.57 7.17
N LYS A 330 -0.98 5.38 6.58
CA LYS A 330 -1.46 5.20 5.21
C LYS A 330 -2.81 5.89 4.97
N VAL A 331 -3.68 5.98 5.97
CA VAL A 331 -4.99 6.66 5.85
C VAL A 331 -4.80 8.16 5.62
N VAL A 332 -4.03 8.83 6.48
CA VAL A 332 -3.75 10.28 6.34
C VAL A 332 -3.08 10.58 4.99
N GLY A 333 -2.16 9.72 4.58
CA GLY A 333 -1.51 9.81 3.27
C GLY A 333 -2.48 9.67 2.11
N VAL A 334 -3.39 8.70 2.16
CA VAL A 334 -4.42 8.48 1.13
C VAL A 334 -5.41 9.65 1.09
N GLU A 335 -5.88 10.14 2.24
CA GLU A 335 -6.76 11.32 2.31
C GLU A 335 -6.11 12.52 1.61
N ARG A 336 -4.84 12.82 1.93
CA ARG A 336 -4.10 13.90 1.27
C ARG A 336 -3.89 13.65 -0.22
N ALA A 337 -3.63 12.41 -0.63
CA ALA A 337 -3.48 12.07 -2.04
C ALA A 337 -4.77 12.31 -2.83
N LEU A 338 -5.92 11.92 -2.27
CA LEU A 338 -7.24 12.15 -2.86
C LEU A 338 -7.56 13.64 -2.98
N ASP A 339 -7.24 14.44 -1.96
CA ASP A 339 -7.40 15.89 -1.99
C ASP A 339 -6.61 16.54 -3.12
N VAL A 340 -5.32 16.17 -3.27
CA VAL A 340 -4.45 16.71 -4.33
C VAL A 340 -4.91 16.25 -5.72
N LEU A 341 -5.37 15.00 -5.85
CA LEU A 341 -5.94 14.47 -7.09
C LEU A 341 -7.33 15.05 -7.40
N GLY A 342 -7.96 15.78 -6.48
CA GLY A 342 -9.29 16.36 -6.67
C GLY A 342 -10.43 15.35 -6.63
N VAL A 343 -10.26 14.24 -5.91
CA VAL A 343 -11.29 13.19 -5.76
C VAL A 343 -12.18 13.50 -4.55
N GLU A 344 -13.23 14.30 -4.77
CA GLU A 344 -14.11 14.79 -3.69
C GLU A 344 -15.05 13.73 -3.08
N ASP A 345 -15.53 12.77 -3.89
CA ASP A 345 -16.44 11.69 -3.48
C ASP A 345 -15.86 10.33 -3.92
N PRO A 346 -14.85 9.82 -3.19
CA PRO A 346 -14.15 8.61 -3.57
C PRO A 346 -15.05 7.37 -3.41
N PHE A 347 -14.99 6.50 -4.40
CA PHE A 347 -15.33 5.09 -4.29
C PHE A 347 -14.11 4.30 -4.73
N ALA A 348 -13.26 4.00 -3.75
CA ALA A 348 -11.94 3.44 -3.96
C ALA A 348 -11.99 1.91 -4.08
N LEU A 349 -11.13 1.35 -4.93
CA LEU A 349 -10.68 -0.03 -4.76
C LEU A 349 -9.39 0.00 -3.93
N VAL A 350 -9.45 -0.52 -2.71
CA VAL A 350 -8.28 -0.62 -1.81
C VAL A 350 -7.72 -2.04 -1.88
N MET A 351 -6.45 -2.18 -2.25
CA MET A 351 -5.75 -3.47 -2.31
C MET A 351 -4.53 -3.46 -1.38
N GLY A 352 -4.41 -4.47 -0.51
CA GLY A 352 -3.25 -4.60 0.37
C GLY A 352 -3.22 -5.90 1.16
N ASP A 353 -2.06 -6.21 1.77
CA ASP A 353 -1.83 -7.47 2.49
C ASP A 353 -1.62 -7.28 4.00
N SER A 354 -1.24 -6.07 4.43
CA SER A 354 -0.73 -5.83 5.77
C SER A 354 -1.79 -5.24 6.72
N LYS A 355 -1.43 -5.15 8.00
CA LYS A 355 -2.23 -4.42 9.02
C LYS A 355 -2.37 -2.94 8.70
N SER A 356 -1.36 -2.33 8.05
CA SER A 356 -1.41 -0.91 7.68
C SER A 356 -2.40 -0.65 6.56
N ASP A 357 -2.53 -1.59 5.61
CA ASP A 357 -3.51 -1.53 4.53
C ASP A 357 -4.92 -1.78 5.05
N ARG A 358 -5.08 -2.70 5.99
CA ARG A 358 -6.36 -2.95 6.67
C ARG A 358 -6.94 -1.67 7.27
N ARG A 359 -6.13 -0.77 7.82
CA ARG A 359 -6.61 0.53 8.34
C ARG A 359 -7.22 1.40 7.23
N VAL A 360 -6.68 1.35 6.01
CA VAL A 360 -7.25 2.04 4.83
C VAL A 360 -8.53 1.35 4.38
N MET A 361 -8.59 0.01 4.43
CA MET A 361 -9.80 -0.75 4.12
C MET A 361 -10.95 -0.45 5.10
N GLU A 362 -10.65 -0.41 6.40
CA GLU A 362 -11.60 0.00 7.44
C GLU A 362 -12.07 1.45 7.24
N TRP A 363 -11.15 2.35 6.89
CA TRP A 363 -11.46 3.74 6.62
C TRP A 363 -12.45 3.92 5.45
N VAL A 364 -12.30 3.17 4.35
CA VAL A 364 -13.26 3.21 3.23
C VAL A 364 -14.59 2.54 3.59
N GLU A 365 -14.59 1.44 4.35
CA GLU A 365 -15.82 0.76 4.81
C GLU A 365 -16.64 1.71 5.69
N ASP A 366 -16.02 2.33 6.69
CA ASP A 366 -16.66 3.24 7.65
C ASP A 366 -17.31 4.47 6.98
N ARG A 367 -16.83 4.84 5.78
CA ARG A 367 -17.30 6.00 5.02
C ARG A 367 -18.21 5.65 3.84
N ASP A 368 -18.47 4.36 3.60
CA ASP A 368 -19.13 3.87 2.37
C ASP A 368 -18.43 4.40 1.10
N ALA A 369 -17.09 4.46 1.16
CA ALA A 369 -16.23 5.15 0.20
C ALA A 369 -15.36 4.18 -0.62
N GLY A 370 -15.69 2.89 -0.65
CA GLY A 370 -14.94 1.93 -1.45
C GLY A 370 -15.19 0.46 -1.12
N ILE A 371 -14.40 -0.38 -1.80
CA ILE A 371 -14.36 -1.83 -1.66
C ILE A 371 -12.92 -2.26 -1.38
N ALA A 372 -12.76 -3.32 -0.60
CA ALA A 372 -11.46 -3.82 -0.17
C ALA A 372 -11.14 -5.19 -0.79
N ALA A 373 -9.88 -5.41 -1.13
CA ALA A 373 -9.39 -6.69 -1.63
C ALA A 373 -8.01 -7.02 -1.07
N ALA A 374 -7.73 -8.30 -0.85
CA ALA A 374 -6.47 -8.77 -0.29
C ALA A 374 -6.00 -10.07 -0.94
N PRO A 375 -4.68 -10.30 -1.04
CA PRO A 375 -4.17 -11.57 -1.49
C PRO A 375 -4.38 -12.65 -0.42
N GLU A 376 -4.49 -13.93 -0.80
CA GLU A 376 -4.75 -15.06 0.13
C GLU A 376 -3.74 -15.23 1.27
N HIS A 377 -2.56 -14.61 1.16
CA HIS A 377 -1.49 -14.69 2.14
C HIS A 377 -1.33 -13.41 2.98
N ALA A 378 -2.26 -12.48 2.83
CA ALA A 378 -2.36 -11.31 3.69
C ALA A 378 -2.46 -11.71 5.17
N SER A 379 -2.23 -10.74 6.05
CA SER A 379 -2.37 -10.96 7.48
C SER A 379 -3.77 -11.48 7.82
N GLN A 380 -3.88 -12.33 8.85
CA GLN A 380 -5.15 -12.97 9.21
C GLN A 380 -6.27 -11.95 9.43
N ASP A 381 -5.97 -10.85 10.13
CA ASP A 381 -6.94 -9.78 10.42
C ASP A 381 -7.37 -9.06 9.12
N THR A 382 -6.46 -8.91 8.15
CA THR A 382 -6.76 -8.32 6.84
C THR A 382 -7.69 -9.23 6.03
N LEU A 383 -7.40 -10.54 5.99
CA LEU A 383 -8.25 -11.53 5.31
C LEU A 383 -9.65 -11.60 5.93
N GLU A 384 -9.73 -11.64 7.26
CA GLU A 384 -11.02 -11.67 7.97
C GLU A 384 -11.86 -10.43 7.63
N HIS A 385 -11.25 -9.25 7.54
CA HIS A 385 -11.92 -8.02 7.14
C HIS A 385 -12.47 -8.12 5.70
N VAL A 386 -11.66 -8.54 4.72
CA VAL A 386 -12.08 -8.65 3.31
C VAL A 386 -13.17 -9.72 3.12
N LEU A 387 -13.08 -10.85 3.82
CA LEU A 387 -14.09 -11.91 3.77
C LEU A 387 -15.43 -11.49 4.42
N ARG A 388 -15.41 -10.57 5.38
CA ARG A 388 -16.63 -10.03 6.00
C ARG A 388 -17.38 -9.04 5.10
N THR A 389 -16.68 -8.41 4.16
CA THR A 389 -17.19 -7.27 3.38
C THR A 389 -17.64 -7.65 1.98
N ASP A 390 -16.69 -7.80 1.06
CA ASP A 390 -16.94 -8.01 -0.38
C ASP A 390 -16.32 -9.29 -0.93
N GLU A 391 -15.61 -10.06 -0.09
CA GLU A 391 -15.02 -11.36 -0.42
C GLU A 391 -14.04 -11.32 -1.62
N LEU A 392 -13.42 -10.16 -1.90
CA LEU A 392 -12.45 -9.97 -2.98
C LEU A 392 -11.06 -10.46 -2.58
N VAL A 393 -10.90 -11.78 -2.56
CA VAL A 393 -9.61 -12.44 -2.28
C VAL A 393 -8.99 -12.97 -3.57
N PHE A 394 -7.67 -12.86 -3.70
CA PHE A 394 -6.95 -13.29 -4.91
C PHE A 394 -5.64 -14.04 -4.62
N ASP A 395 -5.24 -14.89 -5.56
CA ASP A 395 -3.98 -15.66 -5.48
C ASP A 395 -2.74 -14.76 -5.57
N ARG A 396 -1.60 -15.27 -5.10
CA ARG A 396 -0.29 -14.59 -5.25
C ARG A 396 0.02 -14.27 -6.72
N GLY A 397 0.28 -12.99 -7.01
CA GLY A 397 0.54 -12.51 -8.37
C GLY A 397 -0.70 -12.46 -9.28
N LYS A 398 -1.91 -12.56 -8.72
CA LYS A 398 -3.19 -12.50 -9.45
C LYS A 398 -4.03 -11.27 -9.11
N SER A 399 -3.39 -10.17 -8.72
CA SER A 399 -4.03 -8.87 -8.48
C SER A 399 -4.88 -8.39 -9.67
N VAL A 400 -4.51 -8.76 -10.91
CA VAL A 400 -5.29 -8.51 -12.12
C VAL A 400 -6.73 -9.01 -12.06
N ASP A 401 -7.02 -10.08 -11.30
CA ASP A 401 -8.37 -10.65 -11.23
C ASP A 401 -9.36 -9.72 -10.52
N VAL A 402 -8.90 -9.03 -9.47
CA VAL A 402 -9.68 -7.99 -8.80
C VAL A 402 -9.82 -6.76 -9.68
N LEU A 403 -8.74 -6.34 -10.35
CA LEU A 403 -8.79 -5.20 -11.27
C LEU A 403 -9.76 -5.44 -12.44
N ARG A 404 -9.83 -6.66 -12.99
CA ARG A 404 -10.81 -7.05 -14.02
C ARG A 404 -12.25 -7.03 -13.49
N THR A 405 -12.45 -7.43 -12.24
CA THR A 405 -13.76 -7.32 -11.55
C THR A 405 -14.17 -5.86 -11.40
N ALA A 406 -13.27 -4.99 -10.94
CA ALA A 406 -13.53 -3.54 -10.83
C ALA A 406 -13.76 -2.88 -12.20
N TYR A 407 -13.06 -3.33 -13.24
CA TYR A 407 -13.30 -2.88 -14.61
C TYR A 407 -14.72 -3.23 -15.06
N ALA A 408 -15.17 -4.46 -14.84
CA ALA A 408 -16.53 -4.89 -15.15
C ALA A 408 -17.56 -4.09 -14.35
N LEU A 409 -17.32 -3.85 -13.05
CA LEU A 409 -18.16 -3.01 -12.20
C LEU A 409 -18.31 -1.60 -12.79
N ASN A 410 -17.21 -0.97 -13.20
CA ASN A 410 -17.23 0.36 -13.82
C ASN A 410 -18.01 0.40 -15.13
N ARG A 411 -17.95 -0.68 -15.91
CA ARG A 411 -18.71 -0.83 -17.16
C ARG A 411 -20.20 -1.00 -16.88
N LEU A 412 -20.57 -1.80 -15.88
CA LEU A 412 -21.95 -2.05 -15.48
C LEU A 412 -22.61 -0.83 -14.84
N ALA A 413 -21.90 -0.10 -13.97
CA ALA A 413 -22.41 1.10 -13.32
C ALA A 413 -22.78 2.21 -14.32
N ARG A 414 -22.14 2.26 -15.50
CA ARG A 414 -22.48 3.20 -16.58
C ARG A 414 -23.79 2.88 -17.31
N LEU A 415 -24.39 1.72 -17.05
CA LEU A 415 -25.71 1.34 -17.60
C LEU A 415 -26.88 1.80 -16.72
N GLY A 416 -26.60 2.40 -15.55
CA GLY A 416 -27.58 2.88 -14.56
C GLY A 416 -28.19 4.23 -14.87
#